data_AF-A0A2X1Y974-F1
#
_entry.id   AF-A0A2X1Y974-F1
#
_cell.length_a   1.000
_cell.length_b   1.000
_cell.length_c   1.000
_cell.angle_alpha   90.00
_cell.angle_beta   90.00
_cell.angle_gamma   90.00
#
_symmetry.space_group_name_H-M   'P 1'
#
loop_
_entity.id
_entity.type
_entity.pdbx_description
1 polymer ?
#
loop_
_entity_poly.entity_id
_entity_poly.type
_entity_poly.pdbx_seq_one_letter_code
_entity_poly.pdbx_strand_id
1 'polypeptide(L)'
;MSWVVKINWLCFFVGIPYLVSMVIYPLTQGDWGHVHAVWYTWQSFNTGILAFIASVFALNAVMYTEEKRRQRNFIAAKAFLPQALSELCSYFEKSSKLVNEAWDRAKDKSDHCKTPLKENCPELPVGYQQVFKDCISEASPEVAEHLAYILVRLQIHHSRMELLAKSFSADSHTIQDPLNLMAQVFALAELQGLVNQLFKFSRGTAPFDNKPLGVDNFYSCYDNWGVEIDENDDLKGFTEINHSKRWNT
;
A
#
# COMPACT_ATOMS: atom_id res chain seq x y z
N MET A 1 -15.68 4.13 -12.70
CA MET A 1 -16.06 4.57 -14.06
C MET A 1 -15.59 6.01 -14.24
N SER A 2 -14.52 6.25 -15.00
CA SER A 2 -13.86 7.57 -15.03
C SER A 2 -14.77 8.65 -15.64
N TRP A 3 -14.69 9.87 -15.12
CA TRP A 3 -15.45 11.04 -15.61
C TRP A 3 -15.26 11.28 -17.12
N VAL A 4 -14.09 10.91 -17.64
CA VAL A 4 -13.75 10.94 -19.07
C VAL A 4 -14.68 10.06 -19.91
N VAL A 5 -15.05 8.87 -19.42
CA VAL A 5 -16.02 8.00 -20.12
C VAL A 5 -17.38 8.69 -20.22
N LYS A 6 -17.78 9.45 -19.20
CA LYS A 6 -19.04 10.22 -19.22
C LYS A 6 -18.98 11.35 -20.24
N ILE A 7 -17.85 12.05 -20.35
CA ILE A 7 -17.62 13.08 -21.38
C ILE A 7 -17.67 12.48 -22.77
N ASN A 8 -17.00 11.34 -23.00
CA ASN A 8 -17.01 10.69 -24.31
C ASN A 8 -18.44 10.27 -24.71
N TRP A 9 -19.23 9.76 -23.77
CA TRP A 9 -20.65 9.48 -24.00
C TRP A 9 -21.48 10.74 -24.30
N LEU A 10 -21.27 11.81 -23.53
CA LEU A 10 -21.94 13.09 -23.79
C LEU A 10 -21.60 13.63 -25.18
N CYS A 11 -20.33 13.59 -25.56
CA CYS A 11 -19.87 14.00 -26.90
C CYS A 11 -20.51 13.14 -28.00
N PHE A 12 -20.67 11.84 -27.77
CA PHE A 12 -21.35 10.96 -28.71
C PHE A 12 -22.83 11.35 -28.88
N PHE A 13 -23.57 11.55 -27.79
CA PHE A 13 -24.99 11.92 -27.85
C PHE A 13 -25.23 13.33 -28.42
N VAL A 14 -24.36 14.29 -28.15
CA VAL A 14 -24.44 15.66 -28.69
C VAL A 14 -23.89 15.74 -30.13
N GLY A 15 -22.94 14.89 -30.48
CA GLY A 15 -22.36 14.82 -31.83
C GLY A 15 -23.36 14.35 -32.89
N ILE A 16 -24.28 13.46 -32.53
CA ILE A 16 -25.33 12.95 -33.45
C ILE A 16 -26.22 14.08 -33.99
N PRO A 17 -26.90 14.91 -33.17
CA PRO A 17 -27.75 15.99 -33.68
C PRO A 17 -26.94 17.06 -34.43
N TYR A 18 -25.68 17.28 -34.06
CA TYR A 18 -24.77 18.16 -34.82
C TYR A 18 -24.53 17.62 -36.24
N LEU A 19 -24.15 16.34 -36.38
CA LEU A 19 -23.93 15.70 -37.68
C LEU A 19 -25.21 15.69 -38.52
N VAL A 20 -26.36 15.41 -37.90
CA VAL A 20 -27.66 15.45 -38.58
C VAL A 20 -27.95 16.86 -39.10
N SER A 21 -27.74 17.90 -38.29
CA SER A 21 -28.12 19.27 -38.63
C SER A 21 -27.14 19.96 -39.59
N MET A 22 -25.84 19.71 -39.46
CA MET A 22 -24.81 20.41 -40.25
C MET A 22 -24.36 19.64 -41.50
N VAL A 23 -24.55 18.32 -41.54
CA VAL A 23 -24.07 17.49 -42.67
C VAL A 23 -25.25 16.81 -43.36
N ILE A 24 -26.03 15.99 -42.64
CA ILE A 24 -27.05 15.14 -43.28
C ILE A 24 -28.20 15.97 -43.84
N TYR A 25 -28.81 16.86 -43.04
CA TYR A 25 -29.97 17.64 -43.48
C TYR A 25 -29.65 18.58 -44.65
N PRO A 26 -28.57 19.39 -44.62
CA PRO A 26 -28.22 20.27 -45.74
C PRO A 26 -27.88 19.52 -47.03
N LEU A 27 -27.25 18.34 -46.93
CA LEU A 27 -26.94 17.49 -48.09
C LEU A 27 -28.18 16.84 -48.73
N THR A 28 -29.24 16.61 -47.95
CA THR A 28 -30.47 15.97 -48.46
C THR A 28 -31.48 16.96 -49.07
N GLN A 29 -31.41 18.24 -48.70
CA GLN A 29 -32.43 19.24 -49.06
C GLN A 29 -31.98 20.24 -50.14
N GLY A 30 -30.69 20.31 -50.49
CA GLY A 30 -30.18 21.37 -51.37
C GLY A 30 -28.97 21.00 -52.21
N ASP A 31 -28.52 21.97 -53.01
CA ASP A 31 -27.27 21.89 -53.76
C ASP A 31 -26.04 22.21 -52.86
N TRP A 32 -24.85 22.10 -53.43
CA TRP A 32 -23.61 22.44 -52.71
C TRP A 32 -23.57 23.89 -52.20
N GLY A 33 -24.24 24.82 -52.88
CA GLY A 33 -24.36 26.21 -52.46
C GLY A 33 -25.16 26.36 -51.16
N HIS A 34 -26.23 25.58 -50.99
CA HIS A 34 -27.00 25.55 -49.74
C HIS A 34 -26.17 25.04 -48.56
N VAL A 35 -25.40 23.96 -48.74
CA VAL A 35 -24.50 23.42 -47.71
C VAL A 35 -23.47 24.47 -47.29
N HIS A 36 -22.84 25.12 -48.26
CA HIS A 36 -21.85 26.16 -48.00
C HIS A 36 -22.47 27.36 -47.25
N ALA A 37 -23.68 27.77 -47.61
CA ALA A 37 -24.39 28.85 -46.92
C ALA A 37 -24.67 28.49 -45.44
N VAL A 38 -25.16 27.29 -45.16
CA VAL A 38 -25.39 26.82 -43.78
C VAL A 38 -24.09 26.83 -42.97
N TRP A 39 -23.00 26.33 -43.53
CA TRP A 39 -21.70 26.33 -42.85
C TRP A 39 -21.14 27.73 -42.63
N TYR A 40 -21.32 28.64 -43.59
CA TYR A 40 -20.91 30.03 -43.47
C TYR A 40 -21.71 30.76 -42.38
N THR A 41 -23.03 30.58 -42.33
CA THR A 41 -23.89 31.19 -41.31
C THR A 41 -23.56 30.68 -39.91
N TRP A 42 -23.27 29.38 -39.77
CA TRP A 42 -22.94 28.76 -38.49
C TRP A 42 -21.44 28.60 -38.25
N GLN A 43 -20.60 29.36 -38.97
CA GLN A 43 -19.14 29.21 -38.96
C GLN A 43 -18.54 29.26 -37.54
N SER A 44 -18.96 30.24 -36.72
CA SER A 44 -18.46 30.38 -35.35
C SER A 44 -18.84 29.18 -34.46
N PHE A 45 -20.03 28.61 -34.67
CA PHE A 45 -20.50 27.43 -33.95
C PHE A 45 -19.73 26.18 -34.38
N ASN A 46 -19.55 25.98 -35.69
CA ASN A 46 -18.74 24.89 -36.24
C ASN A 46 -17.29 24.98 -35.76
N THR A 47 -16.71 26.19 -35.73
CA THR A 47 -15.38 26.44 -35.18
C THR A 47 -15.31 26.09 -33.69
N GLY A 48 -16.32 26.47 -32.91
CA GLY A 48 -16.43 26.11 -31.49
C GLY A 48 -16.52 24.60 -31.25
N ILE A 49 -17.30 23.88 -32.07
CA ILE A 49 -17.41 22.42 -31.99
C ILE A 49 -16.10 21.73 -32.36
N LEU A 50 -15.42 22.18 -33.40
CA LEU A 50 -14.10 21.63 -33.76
C LEU A 50 -13.07 21.87 -32.64
N ALA A 51 -13.06 23.07 -32.05
CA ALA A 51 -12.19 23.38 -30.91
C ALA A 51 -12.51 22.50 -29.68
N PHE A 52 -13.79 22.26 -29.41
CA PHE A 52 -14.24 21.37 -28.33
C PHE A 52 -13.85 19.91 -28.59
N ILE A 53 -14.05 19.40 -29.81
CA ILE A 53 -13.63 18.05 -30.18
C ILE A 53 -12.11 17.91 -30.03
N ALA A 54 -11.35 18.89 -30.51
CA ALA A 54 -9.89 18.90 -30.38
C ALA A 54 -9.45 18.89 -28.90
N SER A 55 -10.11 19.65 -28.02
CA SER A 55 -9.78 19.66 -26.58
C SER A 55 -10.11 18.35 -25.89
N VAL A 56 -11.21 17.68 -26.25
CA VAL A 56 -11.55 16.33 -25.77
C VAL A 56 -10.51 15.31 -26.21
N PHE A 57 -10.08 15.34 -27.48
CA PHE A 57 -9.01 14.48 -27.97
C PHE A 57 -7.68 14.75 -27.25
N ALA A 58 -7.31 16.01 -27.08
CA ALA A 58 -6.09 16.39 -26.35
C ALA A 58 -6.13 15.89 -24.90
N LEU A 59 -7.24 16.08 -24.19
CA LEU A 59 -7.41 15.59 -22.82
C LEU A 59 -7.30 14.06 -22.75
N ASN A 60 -7.95 13.34 -23.67
CA ASN A 60 -7.87 11.88 -23.74
C ASN A 60 -6.44 11.40 -24.00
N ALA A 61 -5.70 12.06 -24.90
CA ALA A 61 -4.31 11.73 -25.19
C ALA A 61 -3.39 11.97 -23.98
N VAL A 62 -3.59 13.08 -23.24
CA VAL A 62 -2.87 13.37 -21.99
C VAL A 62 -3.17 12.31 -20.94
N MET A 63 -4.44 12.02 -20.68
CA MET A 63 -4.86 11.02 -19.69
C MET A 63 -4.30 9.63 -20.00
N TYR A 64 -4.31 9.22 -21.28
CA TYR A 64 -3.74 7.96 -21.71
C TYR A 64 -2.22 7.91 -21.48
N THR A 65 -1.52 9.01 -21.77
CA THR A 65 -0.08 9.12 -21.60
C THR A 65 0.31 9.10 -20.12
N GLU A 66 -0.41 9.83 -19.27
CA GLU A 66 -0.20 9.84 -17.82
C GLU A 66 -0.47 8.47 -17.19
N GLU A 67 -1.54 7.78 -17.59
CA GLU A 67 -1.82 6.42 -17.14
C GLU A 67 -0.70 5.45 -17.52
N LYS A 68 -0.23 5.51 -18.77
CA LYS A 68 0.88 4.66 -19.24
C LYS A 68 2.20 5.00 -18.54
N ARG A 69 2.43 6.27 -18.22
CA ARG A 69 3.57 6.74 -17.43
C ARG A 69 3.49 6.20 -16.00
N ARG A 70 2.35 6.35 -15.32
CA ARG A 70 2.09 5.80 -13.99
C ARG A 70 2.37 4.30 -13.94
N GLN A 71 1.82 3.54 -14.89
CA GLN A 71 2.05 2.09 -14.97
C GLN A 71 3.54 1.73 -15.12
N ARG A 72 4.26 2.44 -16.00
CA ARG A 72 5.71 2.22 -16.18
C ARG A 72 6.50 2.56 -14.92
N ASN A 73 6.21 3.69 -14.29
CA ASN A 73 6.84 4.11 -13.05
C ASN A 73 6.57 3.09 -11.93
N PHE A 74 5.32 2.63 -11.82
CA PHE A 74 4.94 1.62 -10.85
C PHE A 74 5.69 0.30 -11.06
N ILE A 75 5.80 -0.17 -12.31
CA ILE A 75 6.57 -1.39 -12.63
C ILE A 75 8.05 -1.23 -12.23
N ALA A 76 8.64 -0.07 -12.53
CA ALA A 76 10.03 0.21 -12.17
C ALA A 76 10.23 0.25 -10.64
N ALA A 77 9.37 0.94 -9.91
CA ALA A 77 9.43 0.99 -8.44
C ALA A 77 9.21 -0.41 -7.82
N LYS A 78 8.21 -1.13 -8.30
CA LYS A 78 7.85 -2.48 -7.85
C LYS A 78 8.98 -3.48 -8.05
N ALA A 79 9.85 -3.30 -9.06
CA ALA A 79 10.99 -4.20 -9.30
C ALA A 79 11.97 -4.25 -8.11
N PHE A 80 12.06 -3.19 -7.31
CA PHE A 80 12.90 -3.12 -6.10
C PHE A 80 12.18 -3.61 -4.84
N LEU A 81 10.86 -3.78 -4.89
CA LEU A 81 10.06 -4.16 -3.73
C LEU A 81 10.46 -5.52 -3.14
N PRO A 82 10.74 -6.60 -3.92
CA PRO A 82 11.16 -7.89 -3.33
C PRO A 82 12.41 -7.77 -2.44
N GLN A 83 13.40 -6.99 -2.87
CA GLN A 83 14.63 -6.77 -2.10
C GLN A 83 14.33 -6.02 -0.80
N ALA A 84 13.54 -4.94 -0.87
CA ALA A 84 13.14 -4.18 0.31
C ALA A 84 12.35 -5.04 1.32
N LEU A 85 11.46 -5.92 0.84
CA LEU A 85 10.72 -6.85 1.68
C LEU A 85 11.64 -7.87 2.36
N SER A 86 12.63 -8.42 1.65
CA SER A 86 13.62 -9.34 2.23
C SER A 86 14.49 -8.70 3.30
N GLU A 87 14.88 -7.44 3.10
CA GLU A 87 15.62 -6.66 4.11
C GLU A 87 14.76 -6.40 5.35
N LEU A 88 13.47 -6.10 5.18
CA LEU A 88 12.52 -5.97 6.30
C LEU A 88 12.33 -7.29 7.05
N CYS A 89 12.22 -8.43 6.35
CA CYS A 89 12.18 -9.75 7.01
C CYS A 89 13.43 -10.00 7.86
N SER A 90 14.61 -9.64 7.34
CA SER A 90 15.87 -9.75 8.08
C SER A 90 15.91 -8.84 9.32
N TYR A 91 15.32 -7.65 9.21
CA TYR A 91 15.13 -6.74 10.34
C TYR A 91 14.18 -7.34 11.38
N PHE A 92 13.05 -7.91 10.97
CA PHE A 92 12.07 -8.53 11.88
C PHE A 92 12.65 -9.74 12.64
N GLU A 93 13.46 -10.57 11.98
CA GLU A 93 14.15 -11.68 12.65
C GLU A 93 15.14 -11.20 13.73
N LYS A 94 15.82 -10.08 13.50
CA LYS A 94 16.69 -9.48 14.54
C LYS A 94 15.87 -8.85 15.65
N SER A 95 14.76 -8.17 15.31
CA SER A 95 13.84 -7.62 16.31
C SER A 95 13.23 -8.70 17.19
N SER A 96 12.88 -9.87 16.64
CA SER A 96 12.28 -10.95 17.43
C SER A 96 13.25 -11.48 18.47
N LYS A 97 14.54 -11.67 18.13
CA LYS A 97 15.59 -12.06 19.09
C LYS A 97 15.68 -11.10 20.27
N LEU A 98 15.69 -9.80 20.00
CA LEU A 98 15.73 -8.76 21.04
C LEU A 98 14.49 -8.79 21.94
N VAL A 99 13.29 -8.86 21.33
CA VAL A 99 12.03 -8.85 22.09
C VAL A 99 11.87 -10.13 22.92
N ASN A 100 12.28 -11.27 22.38
CA ASN A 100 12.22 -12.56 23.09
C ASN A 100 13.17 -12.54 24.29
N GLU A 101 14.42 -12.07 24.12
CA GLU A 101 15.34 -11.91 25.26
C GLU A 101 14.74 -11.01 26.33
N ALA A 102 14.19 -9.86 25.93
CA ALA A 102 13.55 -8.94 26.86
C ALA A 102 12.35 -9.57 27.58
N TRP A 103 11.56 -10.37 26.86
CA TRP A 103 10.39 -11.04 27.42
C TRP A 103 10.79 -12.08 28.47
N ASP A 104 11.77 -12.93 28.16
CA ASP A 104 12.27 -13.95 29.10
C ASP A 104 12.84 -13.30 30.36
N ARG A 105 13.60 -12.20 30.21
CA ARG A 105 14.16 -11.46 31.34
C ARG A 105 13.10 -10.74 32.16
N ALA A 106 12.03 -10.24 31.55
CA ALA A 106 10.93 -9.62 32.26
C ALA A 106 10.13 -10.63 33.11
N LYS A 107 10.14 -11.92 32.74
CA LYS A 107 9.53 -12.99 33.54
C LYS A 107 10.36 -13.33 34.77
N ASP A 108 11.69 -13.25 34.66
CA ASP A 108 12.59 -13.46 35.78
C ASP A 108 12.53 -12.27 36.76
N LYS A 109 11.74 -12.44 37.82
CA LYS A 109 11.58 -11.42 38.88
C LYS A 109 12.90 -11.05 39.58
N SER A 110 13.93 -11.88 39.47
CA SER A 110 15.24 -11.64 40.07
C SER A 110 16.19 -10.80 39.20
N ASP A 111 15.96 -10.74 37.88
CA ASP A 111 16.80 -9.97 36.95
C ASP A 111 16.64 -8.45 37.15
N HIS A 112 15.43 -8.02 37.56
CA HIS A 112 15.03 -6.62 37.72
C HIS A 112 15.17 -5.75 36.44
N CYS A 113 15.58 -6.33 35.30
CA CYS A 113 15.77 -5.66 34.01
C CYS A 113 16.74 -4.47 34.05
N LYS A 114 17.73 -4.52 34.96
CA LYS A 114 18.70 -3.42 35.19
C LYS A 114 20.02 -3.57 34.46
N THR A 115 20.17 -4.61 33.66
CA THR A 115 21.38 -4.83 32.85
C THR A 115 21.04 -4.80 31.36
N PRO A 116 21.96 -4.33 30.51
CA PRO A 116 21.77 -4.33 29.05
C PRO A 116 21.35 -5.68 28.50
N LEU A 117 20.51 -5.66 27.46
CA LEU A 117 20.24 -6.85 26.64
C LEU A 117 21.52 -7.29 25.93
N LYS A 118 21.63 -8.59 25.67
CA LYS A 118 22.72 -9.20 24.89
C LYS A 118 22.55 -8.90 23.41
N GLU A 119 21.32 -8.98 22.93
CA GLU A 119 20.96 -8.61 21.57
C GLU A 119 21.01 -7.09 21.41
N ASN A 120 21.57 -6.64 20.29
CA ASN A 120 21.61 -5.22 19.97
C ASN A 120 20.28 -4.77 19.34
N CYS A 121 19.91 -3.50 19.55
CA CYS A 121 18.78 -2.92 18.83
C CYS A 121 19.04 -2.98 17.31
N PRO A 122 18.18 -3.63 16.52
CA PRO A 122 18.39 -3.74 15.08
C PRO A 122 18.24 -2.38 14.40
N GLU A 123 19.15 -2.10 13.47
CA GLU A 123 19.06 -0.94 12.59
C GLU A 123 18.04 -1.19 11.49
N LEU A 124 17.25 -0.16 11.17
CA LEU A 124 16.35 -0.21 10.02
C LEU A 124 17.15 -0.33 8.71
N PRO A 125 16.67 -1.10 7.73
CA PRO A 125 17.31 -1.16 6.42
C PRO A 125 17.43 0.21 5.76
N VAL A 126 18.45 0.39 4.93
CA VAL A 126 18.64 1.63 4.17
C VAL A 126 17.84 1.53 2.87
N GLY A 127 17.05 2.56 2.54
CA GLY A 127 16.42 2.68 1.22
C GLY A 127 15.01 2.07 1.07
N TYR A 128 14.54 1.23 2.00
CA TYR A 128 13.16 0.69 1.95
C TYR A 128 12.11 1.81 1.87
N GLN A 129 12.34 2.92 2.57
CA GLN A 129 11.43 4.08 2.58
C GLN A 129 11.21 4.65 1.19
N GLN A 130 12.28 4.75 0.41
CA GLN A 130 12.22 5.28 -0.95
C GLN A 130 11.47 4.30 -1.86
N VAL A 131 11.76 3.01 -1.77
CA VAL A 131 11.05 1.96 -2.53
C VAL A 131 9.56 1.96 -2.24
N PHE A 132 9.17 2.03 -0.96
CA PHE A 132 7.77 2.09 -0.57
C PHE A 132 7.11 3.39 -1.03
N LYS A 133 7.76 4.54 -0.87
CA LYS A 133 7.25 5.84 -1.32
C LYS A 133 6.99 5.86 -2.83
N ASP A 134 7.93 5.34 -3.62
CA ASP A 134 7.80 5.29 -5.08
C ASP A 134 6.68 4.34 -5.50
N CYS A 135 6.55 3.19 -4.83
CA CYS A 135 5.42 2.28 -5.06
C CYS A 135 4.08 2.94 -4.71
N ILE A 136 3.96 3.55 -3.52
CA ILE A 136 2.73 4.19 -3.03
C ILE A 136 2.26 5.29 -3.98
N SER A 137 3.20 6.08 -4.53
CA SER A 137 2.88 7.23 -5.38
C SER A 137 2.25 6.84 -6.72
N GLU A 138 2.50 5.62 -7.20
CA GLU A 138 2.10 5.16 -8.54
C GLU A 138 1.14 3.96 -8.50
N ALA A 139 0.91 3.38 -7.32
CA ALA A 139 0.07 2.21 -7.10
C ALA A 139 -1.44 2.49 -7.21
N SER A 140 -2.23 1.41 -7.32
CA SER A 140 -3.68 1.50 -7.06
C SER A 140 -3.94 1.85 -5.58
N PRO A 141 -5.10 2.46 -5.26
CA PRO A 141 -5.43 2.85 -3.88
C PRO A 141 -5.24 1.73 -2.86
N GLU A 142 -5.72 0.52 -3.18
CA GLU A 142 -5.63 -0.65 -2.28
C GLU A 142 -4.17 -1.03 -1.94
N VAL A 143 -3.28 -1.02 -2.94
CA VAL A 143 -1.86 -1.34 -2.74
C VAL A 143 -1.16 -0.20 -2.00
N ALA A 144 -1.47 1.05 -2.36
CA ALA A 144 -0.91 2.23 -1.72
C ALA A 144 -1.27 2.29 -0.22
N GLU A 145 -2.53 2.04 0.13
CA GLU A 145 -3.01 1.99 1.52
C GLU A 145 -2.33 0.88 2.32
N HIS A 146 -2.17 -0.31 1.74
CA HIS A 146 -1.51 -1.42 2.42
C HIS A 146 -0.02 -1.15 2.67
N LEU A 147 0.71 -0.63 1.67
CA LEU A 147 2.12 -0.26 1.82
C LEU A 147 2.30 0.87 2.85
N ALA A 148 1.41 1.88 2.83
CA ALA A 148 1.43 2.98 3.80
C ALA A 148 1.15 2.47 5.22
N TYR A 149 0.20 1.55 5.38
CA TYR A 149 -0.10 0.93 6.66
C TYR A 149 1.11 0.17 7.23
N ILE A 150 1.82 -0.61 6.41
CA ILE A 150 3.07 -1.27 6.82
C ILE A 150 4.10 -0.25 7.28
N LEU A 151 4.31 0.84 6.54
CA LEU A 151 5.28 1.88 6.92
C LEU A 151 4.96 2.50 8.29
N VAL A 152 3.70 2.86 8.54
CA VAL A 152 3.29 3.42 9.83
C VAL A 152 3.55 2.43 10.96
N ARG A 153 3.18 1.15 10.76
CA ARG A 153 3.37 0.09 11.75
C ARG A 153 4.86 -0.19 12.01
N LEU A 154 5.68 -0.17 10.97
CA LEU A 154 7.13 -0.35 11.06
C LEU A 154 7.78 0.78 11.88
N GLN A 155 7.40 2.04 11.63
CA GLN A 155 7.93 3.18 12.39
C GLN A 155 7.58 3.10 13.88
N ILE A 156 6.33 2.73 14.19
CA ILE A 156 5.90 2.50 15.57
C ILE A 156 6.70 1.37 16.21
N HIS A 157 6.87 0.25 15.50
CA HIS A 157 7.65 -0.88 15.99
C HIS A 157 9.11 -0.49 16.26
N HIS A 158 9.77 0.19 15.32
CA HIS A 158 11.17 0.59 15.49
C HIS A 158 11.37 1.53 16.68
N SER A 159 10.50 2.53 16.85
CA SER A 159 10.54 3.41 18.02
C SER A 159 10.37 2.63 19.33
N ARG A 160 9.53 1.60 19.35
CA ARG A 160 9.37 0.72 20.51
C ARG A 160 10.63 -0.14 20.77
N MET A 161 11.33 -0.60 19.73
CA MET A 161 12.60 -1.33 19.88
C MET A 161 13.69 -0.46 20.49
N GLU A 162 13.82 0.79 20.05
CA GLU A 162 14.79 1.72 20.63
C GLU A 162 14.48 2.01 22.11
N LEU A 163 13.19 2.19 22.44
CA LEU A 163 12.75 2.37 23.82
C LEU A 163 13.00 1.12 24.66
N LEU A 164 12.72 -0.06 24.12
CA LEU A 164 12.95 -1.34 24.78
C LEU A 164 14.43 -1.50 25.14
N ALA A 165 15.33 -1.32 24.18
CA ALA A 165 16.77 -1.42 24.41
C ALA A 165 17.27 -0.45 25.51
N LYS A 166 16.78 0.80 25.50
CA LYS A 166 17.12 1.79 26.54
C LYS A 166 16.57 1.43 27.92
N SER A 167 15.42 0.77 27.94
CA SER A 167 14.71 0.44 29.17
C SER A 167 15.36 -0.72 29.96
N PHE A 168 16.21 -1.52 29.31
CA PHE A 168 17.09 -2.50 29.95
C PHE A 168 18.46 -1.86 30.25
N SER A 169 18.50 -1.00 31.26
CA SER A 169 19.72 -0.33 31.70
C SER A 169 19.67 -0.02 33.20
N ALA A 170 20.83 0.19 33.81
CA ALA A 170 20.93 0.43 35.25
C ALA A 170 20.13 1.69 35.66
N ASP A 171 20.16 2.71 34.81
CA ASP A 171 19.53 4.01 35.03
C ASP A 171 18.05 4.07 34.61
N SER A 172 17.52 3.02 33.98
CA SER A 172 16.13 2.98 33.52
C SER A 172 15.17 2.92 34.70
N HIS A 173 14.15 3.79 34.73
CA HIS A 173 13.05 3.70 35.71
C HIS A 173 11.82 2.94 35.19
N THR A 174 11.90 2.40 33.97
CA THR A 174 10.78 1.73 33.32
C THR A 174 10.66 0.28 33.79
N ILE A 175 9.49 -0.08 34.32
CA ILE A 175 9.15 -1.46 34.66
C ILE A 175 8.79 -2.20 33.36
N GLN A 176 9.43 -3.35 33.14
CA GLN A 176 9.11 -4.23 32.02
C GLN A 176 7.99 -5.18 32.43
N ASP A 177 6.87 -5.09 31.72
CA ASP A 177 5.73 -5.97 31.91
C ASP A 177 5.74 -7.04 30.80
N PRO A 178 5.82 -8.34 31.14
CA PRO A 178 5.74 -9.44 30.19
C PRO A 178 4.54 -9.36 29.24
N LEU A 179 3.39 -8.86 29.71
CA LEU A 179 2.19 -8.72 28.87
C LEU A 179 2.39 -7.71 27.74
N ASN A 180 3.08 -6.60 28.02
CA ASN A 180 3.41 -5.58 27.02
C ASN A 180 4.40 -6.12 25.98
N LEU A 181 5.34 -6.97 26.40
CA LEU A 181 6.31 -7.60 25.50
C LEU A 181 5.65 -8.67 24.62
N MET A 182 4.73 -9.46 25.17
CA MET A 182 3.87 -10.36 24.40
C MET A 182 3.07 -9.61 23.32
N ALA A 183 2.51 -8.44 23.66
CA ALA A 183 1.82 -7.59 22.68
C ALA A 183 2.77 -7.07 21.58
N GLN A 184 4.06 -6.87 21.89
CA GLN A 184 5.06 -6.49 20.89
C GLN A 184 5.44 -7.67 19.98
N VAL A 185 5.56 -8.89 20.51
CA VAL A 185 5.76 -10.13 19.73
C VAL A 185 4.61 -10.31 18.73
N PHE A 186 3.36 -10.18 19.19
CA PHE A 186 2.18 -10.23 18.34
C PHE A 186 2.21 -9.15 17.24
N ALA A 187 2.52 -7.89 17.59
CA ALA A 187 2.57 -6.79 16.64
C ALA A 187 3.70 -6.95 15.60
N LEU A 188 4.82 -7.56 15.97
CA LEU A 188 5.91 -7.91 15.07
C LEU A 188 5.48 -9.02 14.10
N ALA A 189 4.72 -10.02 14.58
CA ALA A 189 4.25 -11.11 13.72
C ALA A 189 3.22 -10.62 12.71
N GLU A 190 2.36 -9.68 13.12
CA GLU A 190 1.48 -8.98 12.18
C GLU A 190 2.28 -8.28 11.08
N LEU A 191 3.32 -7.53 11.44
CA LEU A 191 4.17 -6.81 10.48
C LEU A 191 4.85 -7.76 9.49
N GLN A 192 5.46 -8.85 9.98
CA GLN A 192 6.08 -9.85 9.12
C GLN A 192 5.04 -10.55 8.24
N GLY A 193 3.85 -10.85 8.75
CA GLY A 193 2.74 -11.41 7.98
C GLY A 193 2.30 -10.51 6.82
N LEU A 194 2.12 -9.21 7.07
CA LEU A 194 1.75 -8.22 6.05
C LEU A 194 2.82 -8.12 4.96
N VAL A 195 4.10 -8.07 5.34
CA VAL A 195 5.23 -8.08 4.41
C VAL A 195 5.26 -9.37 3.59
N ASN A 196 4.98 -10.52 4.22
CA ASN A 196 5.00 -11.81 3.54
C ASN A 196 3.93 -11.92 2.45
N GLN A 197 2.73 -11.36 2.66
CA GLN A 197 1.65 -11.33 1.66
C GLN A 197 2.09 -10.60 0.38
N LEU A 198 2.99 -9.62 0.48
CA LEU A 198 3.45 -8.83 -0.66
C LEU A 198 4.43 -9.57 -1.58
N PHE A 199 5.08 -10.67 -1.18
CA PHE A 199 6.11 -11.30 -2.00
C PHE A 199 5.60 -11.87 -3.33
N LYS A 200 4.40 -12.46 -3.35
CA LYS A 200 3.83 -12.99 -4.59
C LYS A 200 3.46 -11.86 -5.55
N PHE A 201 2.89 -10.79 -4.98
CA PHE A 201 2.55 -9.58 -5.70
C PHE A 201 3.79 -8.89 -6.27
N SER A 202 4.80 -8.63 -5.44
CA SER A 202 6.02 -7.91 -5.81
C SER A 202 6.79 -8.61 -6.95
N ARG A 203 6.84 -9.95 -6.93
CA ARG A 203 7.46 -10.78 -7.97
C ARG A 203 6.62 -10.93 -9.25
N GLY A 204 5.40 -10.39 -9.29
CA GLY A 204 4.51 -10.54 -10.44
C GLY A 204 3.94 -11.95 -10.64
N THR A 205 4.02 -12.80 -9.61
CA THR A 205 3.54 -14.20 -9.67
C THR A 205 2.05 -14.34 -9.29
N ALA A 206 1.48 -13.34 -8.62
CA ALA A 206 0.08 -13.27 -8.27
C ALA A 206 -0.41 -11.80 -8.26
N PRO A 207 -1.72 -11.54 -8.39
CA PRO A 207 -2.28 -10.22 -8.09
C PRO A 207 -2.09 -9.86 -6.61
N PHE A 208 -2.35 -8.60 -6.27
CA PHE A 208 -2.32 -8.15 -4.88
C PHE A 208 -3.38 -8.90 -4.07
N ASP A 209 -2.97 -9.46 -2.93
CA ASP A 209 -3.84 -10.16 -1.99
C ASP A 209 -4.08 -9.27 -0.77
N ASN A 210 -5.30 -8.75 -0.65
CA ASN A 210 -5.72 -7.91 0.46
C ASN A 210 -6.49 -8.68 1.54
N LYS A 211 -6.47 -10.03 1.49
CA LYS A 211 -7.17 -10.83 2.47
C LYS A 211 -6.61 -10.59 3.87
N PRO A 212 -7.49 -10.59 4.89
CA PRO A 212 -7.09 -10.67 6.28
C PRO A 212 -5.98 -11.70 6.52
N LEU A 213 -5.00 -11.36 7.35
CA LEU A 213 -4.00 -12.33 7.80
C LEU A 213 -4.73 -13.46 8.52
N GLY A 214 -4.40 -14.72 8.22
CA GLY A 214 -4.85 -15.85 9.02
C GLY A 214 -4.05 -15.95 10.31
N VAL A 215 -4.62 -16.57 11.35
CA VAL A 215 -3.91 -16.90 12.60
C VAL A 215 -2.65 -17.72 12.33
N ASP A 216 -2.70 -18.64 11.37
CA ASP A 216 -1.55 -19.48 10.98
C ASP A 216 -0.32 -18.67 10.53
N ASN A 217 -0.52 -17.46 10.00
CA ASN A 217 0.59 -16.58 9.64
C ASN A 217 1.38 -16.13 10.87
N PHE A 218 0.70 -15.90 12.00
CA PHE A 218 1.34 -15.51 13.25
C PHE A 218 2.14 -16.68 13.82
N TYR A 219 1.53 -17.87 13.86
CA TYR A 219 2.21 -19.08 14.33
C TYR A 219 3.44 -19.41 13.51
N SER A 220 3.32 -19.32 12.18
CA SER A 220 4.47 -19.49 11.28
C SER A 220 5.59 -18.48 11.57
N CYS A 221 5.26 -17.25 11.98
CA CYS A 221 6.29 -16.26 12.36
C CYS A 221 6.95 -16.65 13.68
N TYR A 222 6.18 -17.04 14.69
CA TYR A 222 6.69 -17.47 16.00
C TYR A 222 7.62 -18.68 15.86
N ASP A 223 7.21 -19.70 15.10
CA ASP A 223 8.02 -20.89 14.83
C ASP A 223 9.35 -20.52 14.14
N ASN A 224 9.31 -19.63 13.14
CA ASN A 224 10.52 -19.16 12.45
C ASN A 224 11.47 -18.37 13.37
N TRP A 225 10.97 -17.79 14.45
CA TRP A 225 11.78 -17.08 15.45
C TRP A 225 12.19 -17.96 16.63
N GLY A 226 11.80 -19.24 16.64
CA GLY A 226 12.05 -20.15 17.75
C GLY A 226 11.24 -19.81 19.01
N VAL A 227 10.08 -19.18 18.86
CA VAL A 227 9.16 -18.90 19.98
C VAL A 227 8.17 -20.05 20.11
N GLU A 228 8.33 -20.87 21.14
CA GLU A 228 7.44 -22.00 21.40
C GLU A 228 6.09 -21.53 21.95
N ILE A 229 5.05 -21.57 21.11
CA ILE A 229 3.74 -20.95 21.37
C ILE A 229 3.03 -21.58 22.57
N ASP A 230 3.14 -22.89 22.74
CA ASP A 230 2.43 -23.64 23.77
C ASP A 230 3.11 -23.51 25.16
N GLU A 231 4.38 -23.09 25.20
CA GLU A 231 5.15 -22.94 26.45
C GLU A 231 5.12 -21.51 27.01
N ASN A 232 4.59 -20.54 26.26
CA ASN A 232 4.86 -19.12 26.50
C ASN A 232 3.62 -18.33 26.96
N ASP A 233 3.30 -18.38 28.26
CA ASP A 233 2.32 -17.51 28.97
C ASP A 233 1.00 -17.23 28.20
N ASP A 234 0.40 -18.26 27.60
CA ASP A 234 -0.82 -18.16 26.79
C ASP A 234 -0.71 -17.23 25.56
N LEU A 235 0.47 -17.17 24.92
CA LEU A 235 0.68 -16.46 23.65
C LEU A 235 -0.32 -16.90 22.57
N LYS A 236 -0.70 -18.18 22.59
CA LYS A 236 -1.72 -18.73 21.70
C LYS A 236 -3.08 -18.06 21.91
N GLY A 237 -3.61 -18.11 23.15
CA GLY A 237 -4.89 -17.49 23.49
C GLY A 237 -4.86 -15.97 23.27
N PHE A 238 -3.75 -15.31 23.64
CA PHE A 238 -3.55 -13.89 23.36
C PHE A 238 -3.62 -13.60 21.85
N THR A 239 -2.95 -14.40 21.02
CA THR A 239 -2.95 -14.22 19.56
C THR A 239 -4.34 -14.42 18.97
N GLU A 240 -5.04 -15.49 19.34
CA GLU A 240 -6.40 -15.77 18.85
C GLU A 240 -7.41 -14.67 19.24
N ILE A 241 -7.35 -14.19 20.48
CA ILE A 241 -8.22 -13.11 20.99
C ILE A 241 -7.94 -11.80 20.25
N ASN A 242 -6.66 -11.41 20.10
CA ASN A 242 -6.32 -10.13 19.46
C ASN A 242 -6.51 -10.18 17.94
N HIS A 243 -6.27 -11.34 17.33
CA HIS A 243 -6.57 -11.58 15.92
C HIS A 243 -8.06 -11.44 15.64
N SER A 244 -8.92 -12.16 16.39
CA SER A 244 -10.36 -12.10 16.17
C SER A 244 -10.94 -10.69 16.31
N LYS A 245 -10.46 -9.90 17.28
CA LYS A 245 -10.89 -8.51 17.48
C LYS A 245 -10.61 -7.58 16.30
N ARG A 246 -9.59 -7.89 15.50
CA ARG A 246 -9.05 -6.95 14.51
C ARG A 246 -9.19 -7.42 13.07
N TRP A 247 -9.47 -8.71 12.84
CA TRP A 247 -9.67 -9.29 11.50
C TRP A 247 -10.99 -10.07 11.30
N ASN A 248 -11.78 -10.35 12.36
CA ASN A 248 -13.11 -10.99 12.23
C ASN A 248 -14.30 -9.99 12.33
N THR A 249 -14.05 -8.71 12.16
CA THR A 249 -15.08 -7.66 11.96
C THR A 249 -15.21 -7.31 10.49
#